data_AF-A0A8S2XAT6-F1
#
_entry.id   AF-A0A8S2XAT6-F1
#
_cell.length_a   1.000
_cell.length_b   1.000
_cell.length_c   1.000
_cell.angle_alpha   90.00
_cell.angle_beta   90.00
_cell.angle_gamma   90.00
#
_symmetry.space_group_name_H-M   'P 1'
#
loop_
_entity.id
_entity.type
_entity.pdbx_description
1 polymer ?
#
loop_
_entity_poly.entity_id
_entity_poly.type
_entity_poly.pdbx_seq_one_letter_code
_entity_poly.pdbx_strand_id
1 'polypeptide(L)'
;IDYGEITDDDDCYEDNKRRIKKDNITTPKRRKLSKAFSDLVSILQSVLFEDFNSSFTKQRCEQICTFSENAALRLVTSDAEDFVSYNKRFLSRVLPGTWRVDSSNLNPQDFFNVGCQLVAMNYQTAGKFMDVYFGRFLSNGSCGYILKPPYLRDDNSSYGNGNNGTSSIA
;
A
#
# COMPACT_ATOMS: atom_id res chain seq x y z
N ILE A 1 0.89 23.81 19.43
CA ILE A 1 0.96 23.83 17.95
C ILE A 1 1.59 22.50 17.57
N ASP A 2 0.79 21.59 17.01
CA ASP A 2 1.28 20.27 16.61
C ASP A 2 2.01 20.40 15.27
N TYR A 3 3.25 19.92 15.22
CA TYR A 3 4.08 19.93 14.01
C TYR A 3 4.00 18.53 13.42
N GLY A 4 3.56 18.41 12.16
CA GLY A 4 3.62 17.14 11.45
C GLY A 4 5.03 16.58 11.38
N GLU A 5 5.16 15.26 11.28
CA GLU A 5 6.42 14.58 11.03
C GLU A 5 6.42 13.99 9.62
N ILE A 6 7.57 14.02 8.95
CA ILE A 6 7.77 13.35 7.67
C ILE A 6 8.82 12.24 7.84
N THR A 7 8.56 11.13 7.17
CA THR A 7 9.47 9.99 7.01
C THR A 7 9.99 10.01 5.59
N ASP A 8 11.28 9.74 5.40
CA ASP A 8 11.86 9.63 4.05
C ASP A 8 11.26 8.40 3.35
N ASP A 9 11.18 8.37 2.01
CA ASP A 9 10.56 7.22 1.31
C ASP A 9 11.33 5.89 1.54
N ASP A 10 12.60 5.97 1.95
CA ASP A 10 13.39 4.81 2.41
C ASP A 10 12.90 4.21 3.75
N ASP A 11 12.06 4.94 4.49
CA ASP A 11 11.48 4.54 5.78
C ASP A 11 10.11 3.83 5.62
N CYS A 12 9.78 3.36 4.41
CA CYS A 12 8.61 2.51 4.19
C CYS A 12 8.58 1.34 5.17
N TYR A 13 7.39 0.84 5.51
CA TYR A 13 7.30 -0.35 6.35
C TYR A 13 8.09 -1.50 5.72
N GLU A 14 9.09 -1.96 6.47
CA GLU A 14 9.90 -3.15 6.22
C GLU A 14 9.71 -4.09 7.41
N ASP A 15 9.27 -5.33 7.16
CA ASP A 15 9.08 -6.30 8.24
C ASP A 15 10.44 -6.85 8.71
N ASN A 16 10.90 -6.35 9.85
CA ASN A 16 12.20 -6.66 10.44
C ASN A 16 12.28 -8.03 11.15
N LYS A 17 11.26 -8.90 11.06
CA LYS A 17 11.20 -10.18 11.80
C LYS A 17 12.32 -11.20 11.50
N ARG A 18 13.26 -10.96 10.56
CA ARG A 18 14.35 -11.89 10.22
C ARG A 18 15.79 -11.39 10.44
N ARG A 19 16.00 -10.19 10.99
CA ARG A 19 17.36 -9.69 11.29
C ARG A 19 17.59 -9.49 12.78
N ILE A 20 17.70 -10.59 13.52
CA ILE A 20 18.52 -10.62 14.74
C ILE A 20 19.96 -10.89 14.30
N LYS A 21 20.66 -9.85 13.86
CA LYS A 21 22.10 -9.69 14.08
C LYS A 21 22.32 -8.23 14.45
N LYS A 22 22.98 -8.02 15.58
CA LYS A 22 23.39 -6.73 16.13
C LYS A 22 24.17 -5.93 15.10
N ASP A 23 23.48 -5.12 14.32
CA ASP A 23 24.01 -3.94 13.65
C ASP A 23 22.89 -2.90 13.73
N ASN A 24 23.23 -1.72 14.26
CA ASN A 24 22.34 -0.62 14.63
C ASN A 24 21.03 -0.53 13.81
N ILE A 25 19.90 -0.95 14.39
CA ILE A 25 18.57 -0.63 13.87
C ILE A 25 18.44 0.89 13.95
N THR A 26 18.74 1.56 12.85
CA THR A 26 18.47 2.99 12.72
C THR A 26 16.97 3.09 12.60
N THR A 27 16.30 3.52 13.67
CA THR A 27 14.88 3.86 13.58
C THR A 27 14.69 4.88 12.46
N PRO A 28 13.60 4.77 11.68
CA PRO A 28 13.34 5.68 10.58
C PRO A 28 13.40 7.13 11.09
N LYS A 29 14.24 7.95 10.44
CA LYS A 29 14.56 9.30 10.94
C LYS A 29 13.42 10.24 10.61
N ARG A 30 12.50 10.39 11.55
CA ARG A 30 11.42 11.38 11.46
C ARG A 30 11.96 12.80 11.54
N ARG A 31 11.74 13.56 10.48
CA ARG A 31 12.05 14.99 10.44
C ARG A 31 10.78 15.76 10.77
N LYS A 32 10.90 16.77 11.64
CA LYS A 32 9.78 17.68 11.91
C LYS A 32 9.54 18.54 10.68
N LEU A 33 8.29 18.57 10.21
CA LEU A 33 7.88 19.48 9.15
C LEU A 33 7.88 20.91 9.68
N SER A 34 8.20 21.86 8.80
CA SER A 34 7.95 23.26 9.10
C SER A 34 6.44 23.48 9.25
N LYS A 35 6.05 24.49 10.03
CA LYS A 35 4.63 24.81 10.24
C LYS A 35 3.89 25.05 8.90
N ALA A 36 4.53 25.78 7.98
CA ALA A 36 3.98 26.07 6.66
C ALA A 36 3.67 24.80 5.85
N PHE A 37 4.54 23.79 5.87
CA PHE A 37 4.27 22.52 5.17
C PHE A 37 3.25 21.65 5.91
N SER A 38 3.29 21.66 7.24
CA SER A 38 2.31 20.94 8.06
C SER A 38 0.88 21.45 7.83
N ASP A 39 0.71 22.76 7.59
CA ASP A 39 -0.59 23.38 7.35
C ASP A 39 -1.17 23.07 5.96
N LEU A 40 -0.35 22.61 5.01
CA LEU A 40 -0.82 22.15 3.70
C LEU A 40 -1.43 20.75 3.74
N VAL A 41 -1.09 19.94 4.74
CA VAL A 41 -1.59 18.57 4.90
C VAL A 41 -3.02 18.64 5.46
N SER A 42 -4.00 18.58 4.56
CA SER A 42 -5.42 18.71 4.91
C SER A 42 -6.22 17.42 4.79
N ILE A 43 -5.80 16.49 3.91
CA ILE A 43 -6.61 15.32 3.54
C ILE A 43 -5.96 14.00 3.96
N LEU A 44 -4.64 13.83 3.76
CA LEU A 44 -3.94 12.57 4.04
C LEU A 44 -2.68 12.78 4.87
N GLN A 45 -2.63 12.15 6.04
CA GLN A 45 -1.46 12.15 6.90
C GLN A 45 -0.72 10.82 6.82
N SER A 46 0.57 10.83 6.48
CA SER A 46 1.38 9.61 6.47
C SER A 46 1.71 9.16 7.90
N VAL A 47 1.55 7.87 8.19
CA VAL A 47 1.94 7.24 9.46
C VAL A 47 2.69 5.94 9.22
N LEU A 48 3.46 5.49 10.22
CA LEU A 48 4.16 4.22 10.16
C LEU A 48 3.18 3.08 10.49
N PHE A 49 3.21 2.02 9.69
CA PHE A 49 2.48 0.81 10.00
C PHE A 49 3.21 0.04 11.13
N GLU A 50 2.49 -0.26 12.21
CA GLU A 50 2.98 -1.11 13.30
C GLU A 50 2.54 -2.56 13.06
N ASP A 51 1.21 -2.75 13.09
CA ASP A 51 0.51 -4.01 12.86
C ASP A 51 -0.97 -3.72 12.59
N PHE A 52 -1.71 -4.70 12.07
CA PHE A 52 -3.13 -4.52 11.73
C PHE A 52 -4.00 -4.18 12.95
N ASN A 53 -3.80 -4.83 14.09
CA ASN A 53 -4.62 -4.62 15.29
C ASN A 53 -4.44 -3.21 15.87
N SER A 54 -3.19 -2.73 15.94
CA SER A 54 -2.84 -1.37 16.31
C SER A 54 -3.46 -0.35 15.35
N SER A 55 -3.44 -0.61 14.04
CA SER A 55 -4.11 0.24 13.05
C SER A 55 -5.62 0.32 13.27
N PHE A 56 -6.33 -0.80 13.45
CA PHE A 56 -7.79 -0.77 13.65
C PHE A 56 -8.23 -0.04 14.92
N THR A 57 -7.35 0.00 15.94
CA THR A 57 -7.62 0.62 17.24
C THR A 57 -7.23 2.10 17.27
N LYS A 58 -6.09 2.46 16.68
CA LYS A 58 -5.45 3.78 16.85
C LYS A 58 -5.44 4.63 15.58
N GLN A 59 -5.38 4.01 14.39
CA GLN A 59 -5.23 4.75 13.13
C GLN A 59 -6.55 5.41 12.75
N ARG A 60 -6.45 6.65 12.25
CA ARG A 60 -7.59 7.38 11.71
C ARG A 60 -7.76 7.11 10.22
N CYS A 61 -8.97 7.27 9.70
CA CYS A 61 -9.25 7.01 8.29
C CYS A 61 -8.52 7.97 7.33
N GLU A 62 -8.15 9.17 7.79
CA GLU A 62 -7.37 10.14 7.01
C GLU A 62 -5.86 9.83 7.03
N GLN A 63 -5.45 8.77 7.74
CA GLN A 63 -4.06 8.36 7.82
C GLN A 63 -3.76 7.25 6.81
N ILE A 64 -2.61 7.37 6.16
CA ILE A 64 -2.14 6.43 5.14
C ILE A 64 -0.82 5.78 5.59
N CYS A 65 -0.70 4.48 5.35
CA CYS A 65 0.55 3.75 5.54
C CYS A 65 1.22 3.46 4.19
N THR A 66 2.55 3.61 4.16
CA THR A 66 3.37 3.23 3.00
C THR A 66 4.16 1.96 3.31
N PHE A 67 4.10 1.00 2.38
CA PHE A 67 4.73 -0.30 2.47
C PHE A 67 5.76 -0.44 1.36
N SER A 68 6.91 -1.06 1.68
CA SER A 68 7.82 -1.51 0.64
C SER A 68 7.21 -2.68 -0.12
N GLU A 69 7.64 -2.88 -1.35
CA GLU A 69 7.23 -4.03 -2.16
C GLU A 69 7.40 -5.37 -1.43
N ASN A 70 8.55 -5.60 -0.79
CA ASN A 70 8.85 -6.86 -0.11
C ASN A 70 7.94 -7.06 1.12
N ALA A 71 7.73 -6.01 1.90
CA ALA A 71 6.89 -6.09 3.08
C ALA A 71 5.42 -6.31 2.71
N ALA A 72 4.92 -5.57 1.71
CA ALA A 72 3.57 -5.74 1.19
C ALA A 72 3.36 -7.14 0.61
N LEU A 73 4.30 -7.65 -0.18
CA LEU A 73 4.19 -8.99 -0.78
C LEU A 73 4.15 -10.09 0.28
N ARG A 74 4.90 -9.90 1.37
CA ARG A 74 4.81 -10.82 2.52
C ARG A 74 3.45 -10.76 3.18
N LEU A 75 2.90 -9.57 3.46
CA LEU A 75 1.55 -9.44 4.02
C LEU A 75 0.48 -10.06 3.10
N VAL A 76 0.63 -9.93 1.78
CA VAL A 76 -0.22 -10.62 0.79
C VAL A 76 -0.14 -12.14 0.95
N THR A 77 1.00 -12.68 1.35
CA THR A 77 1.22 -14.14 1.47
C THR A 77 0.83 -14.68 2.85
N SER A 78 1.14 -13.96 3.93
CA SER A 78 0.93 -14.43 5.31
C SER A 78 -0.38 -13.98 5.91
N ASP A 79 -0.86 -12.78 5.57
CA ASP A 79 -1.92 -12.08 6.32
C ASP A 79 -2.92 -11.40 5.36
N ALA A 80 -3.27 -12.10 4.25
CA ALA A 80 -4.04 -11.53 3.15
C ALA A 80 -5.43 -11.02 3.58
N GLU A 81 -6.13 -11.77 4.43
CA GLU A 81 -7.47 -11.43 4.92
C GLU A 81 -7.45 -10.16 5.80
N ASP A 82 -6.46 -10.04 6.68
CA ASP A 82 -6.26 -8.85 7.50
C ASP A 82 -5.89 -7.66 6.63
N PHE A 83 -5.07 -7.85 5.60
CA PHE A 83 -4.70 -6.77 4.69
C PHE A 83 -5.89 -6.28 3.85
N VAL A 84 -6.76 -7.20 3.40
CA VAL A 84 -8.03 -6.86 2.76
C VAL A 84 -8.91 -6.06 3.70
N SER A 85 -9.07 -6.53 4.94
CA SER A 85 -9.85 -5.84 5.97
C SER A 85 -9.29 -4.46 6.28
N TYR A 86 -7.97 -4.32 6.33
CA TYR A 86 -7.27 -3.04 6.49
C TYR A 86 -7.63 -2.09 5.34
N ASN A 87 -7.53 -2.58 4.10
CA ASN A 87 -7.80 -1.79 2.89
C ASN A 87 -9.28 -1.46 2.66
N LYS A 88 -10.22 -2.08 3.40
CA LYS A 88 -11.62 -1.64 3.44
C LYS A 88 -11.77 -0.31 4.19
N ARG A 89 -10.95 -0.09 5.23
CA ARG A 89 -11.08 1.05 6.15
C ARG A 89 -10.02 2.14 5.96
N PHE A 90 -8.80 1.77 5.59
CA PHE A 90 -7.65 2.66 5.48
C PHE A 90 -7.05 2.63 4.07
N LEU A 91 -6.26 3.65 3.75
CA LEU A 91 -5.47 3.68 2.52
C LEU A 91 -4.11 3.04 2.74
N SER A 92 -3.68 2.26 1.76
CA SER A 92 -2.31 1.76 1.66
C SER A 92 -1.64 2.24 0.38
N ARG A 93 -0.35 2.54 0.51
CA ARG A 93 0.55 2.86 -0.59
C ARG A 93 1.66 1.83 -0.67
N VAL A 94 1.88 1.23 -1.84
CA VAL A 94 2.97 0.29 -2.10
C VAL A 94 3.94 0.97 -3.07
N LEU A 95 5.22 1.01 -2.70
CA LEU A 95 6.27 1.56 -3.55
C LEU A 95 7.14 0.44 -4.14
N PRO A 96 7.63 0.59 -5.40
CA PRO A 96 8.67 -0.28 -5.93
C PRO A 96 9.88 -0.32 -5.01
N GLY A 97 10.47 -1.50 -4.82
CA GLY A 97 11.66 -1.62 -3.99
C GLY A 97 12.83 -0.79 -4.54
N THR A 98 13.56 -0.11 -3.66
CA THR A 98 14.74 0.71 -4.02
C THR A 98 15.87 -0.11 -4.68
N TRP A 99 15.87 -1.43 -4.49
CA TRP A 99 16.78 -2.36 -5.15
C TRP A 99 16.54 -2.53 -6.65
N ARG A 100 15.42 -2.02 -7.19
CA ARG A 100 15.12 -2.00 -8.62
C ARG A 100 15.89 -0.89 -9.33
N VAL A 101 17.20 -1.01 -9.36
CA VAL A 101 18.14 -0.03 -9.95
C VAL A 101 17.91 0.16 -11.46
N ASP A 102 17.34 -0.84 -12.12
CA ASP A 102 16.94 -0.80 -13.54
C ASP A 102 15.56 -0.14 -13.75
N SER A 103 14.94 0.38 -12.68
CA SER A 103 13.57 0.90 -12.69
C SER A 103 12.53 -0.11 -13.18
N SER A 104 12.80 -1.41 -13.04
CA SER A 104 11.79 -2.45 -13.31
C SER A 104 10.55 -2.26 -12.44
N ASN A 105 9.45 -2.93 -12.82
CA ASN A 105 8.18 -2.80 -12.11
C ASN A 105 7.83 -4.09 -11.35
N LEU A 106 7.21 -3.93 -10.19
CA LEU A 106 6.49 -4.99 -9.47
C LEU A 106 5.25 -5.43 -10.25
N ASN A 107 4.66 -6.57 -9.87
CA ASN A 107 3.36 -6.97 -10.38
C ASN A 107 2.25 -6.23 -9.61
N PRO A 108 1.52 -5.27 -10.22
CA PRO A 108 0.53 -4.50 -9.48
C PRO A 108 -0.69 -5.31 -9.06
N GLN A 109 -0.97 -6.43 -9.77
CA GLN A 109 -2.15 -7.25 -9.51
C GLN A 109 -2.10 -7.91 -8.13
N ASP A 110 -0.91 -8.28 -7.65
CA ASP A 110 -0.74 -8.92 -6.33
C ASP A 110 -1.27 -8.02 -5.20
N PHE A 111 -1.10 -6.71 -5.35
CA PHE A 111 -1.53 -5.71 -4.37
C PHE A 111 -2.99 -5.26 -4.59
N PHE A 112 -3.45 -5.18 -5.85
CA PHE A 112 -4.86 -4.93 -6.13
C PHE A 112 -5.77 -6.05 -5.63
N ASN A 113 -5.31 -7.30 -5.64
CA ASN A 113 -6.04 -8.45 -5.12
C ASN A 113 -6.39 -8.31 -3.64
N VAL A 114 -5.49 -7.74 -2.83
CA VAL A 114 -5.74 -7.44 -1.41
C VAL A 114 -6.32 -6.05 -1.17
N GLY A 115 -6.69 -5.33 -2.23
CA GLY A 115 -7.39 -4.06 -2.16
C GLY A 115 -6.51 -2.83 -1.92
N CYS A 116 -5.18 -2.92 -2.05
CA CYS A 116 -4.30 -1.75 -1.99
C CYS A 116 -4.69 -0.74 -3.07
N GLN A 117 -4.79 0.54 -2.69
CA GLN A 117 -5.32 1.58 -3.58
C GLN A 117 -4.21 2.28 -4.35
N LEU A 118 -3.09 2.61 -3.69
CA LEU A 118 -1.99 3.36 -4.28
C LEU A 118 -0.79 2.45 -4.55
N VAL A 119 -0.82 1.72 -5.66
CA VAL A 119 0.30 0.88 -6.11
C VAL A 119 1.14 1.71 -7.08
N ALA A 120 2.28 2.21 -6.61
CA ALA A 120 3.15 3.06 -7.42
C ALA A 120 3.96 2.23 -8.41
N MET A 121 4.16 2.78 -9.61
CA MET A 121 4.86 2.15 -10.73
C MET A 121 5.91 3.12 -11.28
N ASN A 122 6.97 2.58 -11.86
CA ASN A 122 7.97 3.29 -12.64
C ASN A 122 7.47 3.48 -14.08
N TYR A 123 6.80 4.61 -14.35
CA TYR A 123 6.16 4.90 -15.66
C TYR A 123 7.17 5.03 -16.81
N GLN A 124 8.43 5.38 -16.53
CA GLN A 124 9.50 5.46 -17.52
C GLN A 124 9.89 4.09 -18.09
N THR A 125 9.50 3.00 -17.43
CA THR A 125 9.87 1.63 -17.80
C THR A 125 8.64 0.89 -18.33
N ALA A 126 8.57 0.74 -19.66
CA ALA A 126 7.56 -0.11 -20.29
C ALA A 126 7.76 -1.60 -19.95
N GLY A 127 6.72 -2.40 -20.17
CA GLY A 127 6.76 -3.85 -20.02
C GLY A 127 5.48 -4.41 -19.43
N LYS A 128 5.40 -5.75 -19.34
CA LYS A 128 4.16 -6.48 -19.05
C LYS A 128 3.38 -5.96 -17.84
N PHE A 129 4.06 -5.57 -16.76
CA PHE A 129 3.39 -5.12 -15.54
C PHE A 129 2.86 -3.68 -15.66
N MET A 130 3.55 -2.85 -16.44
CA MET A 130 3.06 -1.52 -16.79
C MET A 130 1.88 -1.63 -17.77
N ASP A 131 1.91 -2.59 -18.70
CA ASP A 131 0.80 -2.87 -19.62
C ASP A 131 -0.45 -3.31 -18.86
N VAL A 132 -0.31 -4.20 -17.85
CA VAL A 132 -1.41 -4.59 -16.96
C VAL A 132 -1.93 -3.39 -16.17
N TYR A 133 -1.04 -2.55 -15.63
CA TYR A 133 -1.43 -1.34 -14.90
C TYR A 133 -2.24 -0.38 -15.77
N PHE A 134 -1.75 -0.07 -16.98
CA PHE A 134 -2.47 0.78 -17.92
C PHE A 134 -3.79 0.17 -18.36
N GLY A 135 -3.80 -1.10 -18.75
CA GLY A 135 -5.01 -1.81 -19.17
C GLY A 135 -6.12 -1.73 -18.13
N ARG A 136 -5.77 -1.88 -16.84
CA ARG A 136 -6.69 -1.68 -15.72
C ARG A 136 -7.27 -0.26 -15.74
N PHE A 137 -6.43 0.78 -15.72
CA PHE A 137 -6.86 2.18 -15.60
C PHE A 137 -7.43 2.82 -16.87
N LEU A 138 -7.44 2.14 -18.02
CA LEU A 138 -8.24 2.55 -19.18
C LEU A 138 -9.76 2.47 -18.89
N SER A 139 -10.15 1.57 -17.98
CA SER A 139 -11.52 1.43 -17.51
C SER A 139 -12.04 2.70 -16.83
N ASN A 140 -13.37 2.80 -16.67
CA ASN A 140 -14.03 3.94 -16.02
C ASN A 140 -13.66 5.30 -16.64
N GLY A 141 -13.60 5.35 -17.98
CA GLY A 141 -13.30 6.57 -18.73
C GLY A 141 -11.88 7.11 -18.55
N SER A 142 -10.92 6.24 -18.20
CA SER A 142 -9.52 6.63 -18.00
C SER A 142 -9.30 7.71 -16.93
N CYS A 143 -10.18 7.79 -15.93
CA CYS A 143 -10.12 8.82 -14.90
C CYS A 143 -9.08 8.55 -13.79
N GLY A 144 -8.36 7.43 -13.86
CA GLY A 144 -7.38 7.02 -12.84
C GLY A 144 -8.00 6.38 -11.58
N TYR A 145 -9.32 6.20 -11.54
CA TYR A 145 -10.01 5.55 -10.43
C TYR A 145 -10.86 4.37 -10.91
N ILE A 146 -10.81 3.26 -10.16
CA ILE A 146 -11.62 2.07 -10.41
C ILE A 146 -12.22 1.62 -9.08
N LEU A 147 -13.54 1.46 -9.06
CA LEU A 147 -14.23 0.96 -7.89
C LEU A 147 -13.79 -0.49 -7.61
N LYS A 148 -13.35 -0.75 -6.38
CA LYS A 148 -13.02 -2.11 -5.93
C LYS A 148 -14.26 -3.02 -6.03
N PRO A 149 -14.11 -4.32 -6.32
CA PRO A 149 -15.21 -5.27 -6.29
C PRO A 149 -15.84 -5.37 -4.90
N PRO A 150 -17.11 -5.80 -4.77
CA PRO A 150 -17.84 -5.84 -3.50
C PRO A 150 -17.08 -6.56 -2.37
N TYR A 151 -16.41 -7.68 -2.67
CA TYR A 151 -15.69 -8.45 -1.66
C TYR A 151 -14.49 -7.72 -1.03
N LEU A 152 -13.99 -6.65 -1.66
CA LEU A 152 -12.93 -5.76 -1.14
C LEU A 152 -13.48 -4.45 -0.55
N ARG A 153 -14.81 -4.34 -0.40
CA ARG A 153 -15.50 -3.15 0.12
C ARG A 153 -16.42 -3.48 1.28
N ASP A 154 -17.17 -4.58 1.20
CA ASP A 154 -18.26 -4.86 2.13
C ASP A 154 -17.70 -5.57 3.38
N ASP A 155 -18.10 -5.12 4.58
CA ASP A 155 -17.60 -5.71 5.83
C ASP A 155 -18.05 -7.17 6.01
N ASN A 156 -19.20 -7.53 5.43
CA ASN A 156 -19.81 -8.86 5.55
C ASN A 156 -19.33 -9.87 4.50
N SER A 157 -18.51 -9.46 3.52
CA SER A 157 -17.98 -10.35 2.49
C SER A 157 -16.63 -10.93 2.92
N SER A 158 -16.54 -12.26 2.98
CA SER A 158 -15.28 -12.97 3.24
C SER A 158 -14.38 -12.96 2.00
N TYR A 159 -13.11 -12.61 2.19
CA TYR A 159 -12.07 -12.78 1.19
C TYR A 159 -11.81 -14.29 1.03
N GLY A 160 -11.89 -14.83 -0.19
CA GLY A 160 -11.60 -16.24 -0.47
C GLY A 160 -12.80 -17.19 -0.60
N ASN A 161 -14.05 -16.75 -0.39
CA ASN A 161 -15.23 -17.62 -0.60
C ASN A 161 -15.77 -17.56 -2.05
N GLY A 162 -14.84 -17.62 -3.00
CA GLY A 162 -15.14 -17.80 -4.42
C GLY A 162 -15.15 -19.28 -4.76
N ASN A 163 -16.32 -19.91 -4.60
CA ASN A 163 -16.61 -21.19 -5.24
C ASN A 163 -16.18 -21.17 -6.71
N ASN A 164 -15.61 -22.29 -7.16
CA ASN A 164 -15.37 -22.63 -8.56
C ASN A 164 -16.57 -22.21 -9.43
N GLY A 165 -16.45 -21.06 -10.07
CA GLY A 165 -17.53 -20.43 -10.81
C GLY A 165 -16.93 -19.47 -11.82
N THR A 166 -16.70 -20.01 -13.00
CA THR A 166 -16.39 -19.30 -14.23
C THR A 166 -17.07 -17.94 -14.30
N SER A 167 -16.28 -16.88 -14.27
CA SER A 167 -16.58 -15.64 -14.97
C SER A 167 -15.30 -15.22 -15.64
N SER A 168 -15.07 -15.89 -16.78
CA SER A 168 -14.33 -15.32 -17.90
C SER A 168 -14.77 -13.87 -18.07
N ILE A 169 -13.82 -12.95 -18.01
CA ILE A 169 -14.01 -11.62 -18.58
C ILE A 169 -12.89 -11.48 -19.61
N ALA A 170 -13.31 -11.66 -20.85
CA ALA A 170 -12.60 -11.23 -22.04
C ALA A 170 -12.50 -9.70 -22.08
#